data_AF-A0A2E6I2S0-F1
#
_entry.id   AF-A0A2E6I2S0-F1
#
_cell.length_a   1.000
_cell.length_b   1.000
_cell.length_c   1.000
_cell.angle_alpha   90.00
_cell.angle_beta   90.00
_cell.angle_gamma   90.00
#
_symmetry.space_group_name_H-M   'P 1'
#
loop_
_entity.id
_entity.type
_entity.pdbx_description
1 polymer ?
#
loop_
_entity_poly.entity_id
_entity_poly.type
_entity_poly.pdbx_seq_one_letter_code
_entity_poly.pdbx_strand_id
1 'polypeptide(L)' 'MAEERGQGTYNAVVIGAGTAGLVTAAGTAGLGGRVALVERHKIGGDCLNFGFVPSKALISSTRVLETIRHAER' A
#
# COMPACT_ATOMS: atom_id res chain seq x y z
N MET A 1 -6.65 16.82 -24.55
CA MET A 1 -7.15 15.43 -24.71
C MET A 1 -7.56 14.87 -23.34
N ALA A 2 -8.61 15.43 -22.71
CA ALA A 2 -8.92 15.21 -21.28
C ALA A 2 -10.40 14.90 -20.99
N GLU A 3 -11.18 14.38 -21.95
CA GLU A 3 -12.66 14.40 -21.92
C GLU A 3 -13.33 13.03 -21.65
N GLU A 4 -12.71 12.08 -20.95
CA GLU A 4 -13.39 10.79 -20.68
C GLU A 4 -13.02 10.12 -19.33
N ARG A 5 -12.65 10.90 -18.33
CA ARG A 5 -12.36 10.36 -16.98
C ARG A 5 -13.66 10.05 -16.23
N GLY A 6 -14.33 8.95 -16.58
CA GLY A 6 -15.50 8.48 -15.84
C GLY A 6 -16.41 7.53 -16.60
N GLN A 7 -16.40 7.53 -17.93
CA GLN A 7 -17.34 6.76 -18.74
C GLN A 7 -16.64 5.60 -19.46
N GLY A 8 -17.34 4.47 -19.63
CA GLY A 8 -16.83 3.24 -20.26
C GLY A 8 -16.82 1.99 -19.36
N THR A 9 -16.48 0.83 -19.91
CA THR A 9 -16.38 -0.45 -19.17
C THR A 9 -15.08 -0.54 -18.39
N TYR A 10 -15.13 -1.00 -17.14
CA TYR A 10 -13.93 -1.34 -16.37
C TYR A 10 -13.45 -2.74 -16.72
N ASN A 11 -12.14 -2.91 -16.91
CA ASN A 11 -11.52 -4.23 -17.03
C ASN A 11 -11.44 -4.93 -15.66
N ALA A 12 -11.36 -4.18 -14.57
CA ALA A 12 -11.37 -4.71 -13.22
C ALA A 12 -12.02 -3.74 -12.22
N VAL A 13 -12.67 -4.30 -11.21
CA VAL A 13 -13.07 -3.59 -9.99
C VAL A 13 -12.40 -4.30 -8.82
N VAL A 14 -11.53 -3.58 -8.12
CA VAL A 14 -10.76 -4.10 -7.00
C VAL A 14 -11.33 -3.53 -5.71
N ILE A 15 -11.75 -4.41 -4.81
CA ILE A 15 -12.28 -4.04 -3.50
C ILE A 15 -11.23 -4.34 -2.44
N GLY A 16 -10.81 -3.29 -1.74
CA GLY A 16 -9.72 -3.31 -0.77
C GLY A 16 -8.41 -2.81 -1.37
N ALA A 17 -7.85 -1.74 -0.83
CA ALA A 17 -6.54 -1.18 -1.20
C ALA A 17 -5.42 -1.71 -0.29
N GLY A 18 -5.48 -2.98 0.08
CA GLY A 18 -4.35 -3.71 0.65
C GLY A 18 -3.27 -4.02 -0.41
N THR A 19 -2.21 -4.72 -0.02
CA THR A 19 -1.09 -5.05 -0.92
C THR A 19 -1.56 -5.72 -2.22
N ALA A 20 -2.41 -6.74 -2.13
CA ALA A 20 -2.94 -7.42 -3.31
C ALA A 20 -3.76 -6.49 -4.20
N GLY A 21 -4.67 -5.71 -3.62
CA GLY A 21 -5.54 -4.83 -4.39
C GLY A 21 -4.78 -3.69 -5.09
N LEU A 22 -3.78 -3.11 -4.42
CA LEU A 22 -2.91 -2.10 -5.02
C LEU A 22 -2.08 -2.68 -6.17
N VAL A 23 -1.52 -3.89 -6.01
CA VAL A 23 -0.74 -4.55 -7.07
C VAL A 23 -1.64 -4.91 -8.25
N THR A 24 -2.83 -5.46 -8.01
CA THR A 24 -3.80 -5.78 -9.08
C THR A 24 -4.24 -4.51 -9.81
N ALA A 25 -4.62 -3.45 -9.08
CA ALA A 25 -5.04 -2.21 -9.71
C ALA A 25 -3.90 -1.54 -10.51
N ALA A 26 -2.69 -1.47 -9.93
CA ALA A 26 -1.53 -0.96 -10.65
C ALA A 26 -1.18 -1.80 -11.88
N GLY A 27 -1.26 -3.13 -11.78
CA GLY A 27 -1.04 -4.04 -12.90
C GLY A 27 -2.06 -3.84 -14.02
N THR A 28 -3.36 -3.78 -13.71
CA THR A 28 -4.41 -3.50 -14.70
C THR A 28 -4.18 -2.15 -15.39
N ALA A 29 -3.89 -1.10 -14.62
CA ALA A 29 -3.61 0.23 -15.17
C ALA A 29 -2.33 0.24 -16.04
N GLY A 30 -1.28 -0.43 -15.60
CA GLY A 30 0.00 -0.53 -16.32
C GLY A 30 -0.10 -1.26 -17.66
N LEU A 31 -1.06 -2.18 -17.80
CA LEU A 31 -1.39 -2.85 -19.05
C LEU A 31 -2.34 -2.03 -19.95
N GLY A 32 -2.64 -0.77 -19.60
CA GLY A 32 -3.57 0.09 -20.32
C GLY A 32 -5.05 -0.19 -20.02
N GLY A 33 -5.33 -1.08 -19.07
CA GLY A 33 -6.69 -1.40 -18.65
C GLY A 33 -7.28 -0.35 -17.71
N ARG A 34 -8.60 -0.17 -17.78
CA ARG A 34 -9.36 0.70 -16.90
C ARG A 34 -9.75 -0.06 -15.63
N VAL A 35 -9.35 0.44 -14.46
CA VAL A 35 -9.63 -0.21 -13.16
C VAL A 35 -10.26 0.77 -12.17
N ALA A 36 -11.24 0.28 -11.42
CA ALA A 36 -11.73 0.96 -10.22
C ALA A 36 -11.15 0.29 -8.99
N LEU A 37 -10.51 1.05 -8.10
CA LEU A 37 -10.04 0.57 -6.79
C LEU A 37 -10.86 1.26 -5.71
N VAL A 38 -11.48 0.48 -4.82
CA VAL A 38 -12.33 1.00 -3.75
C VAL A 38 -11.80 0.54 -2.41
N GLU A 39 -11.56 1.50 -1.50
CA GLU A 39 -11.15 1.25 -0.12
C GLU A 39 -12.00 2.10 0.82
N ARG A 40 -12.42 1.52 1.95
CA ARG A 40 -13.22 2.19 2.97
C ARG A 40 -12.36 2.96 3.97
N HIS A 41 -11.20 2.41 4.32
CA HIS A 41 -10.35 2.90 5.39
C HIS A 41 -9.04 3.46 4.86
N LYS A 42 -7.91 2.90 5.30
CA LYS A 42 -6.56 3.36 4.94
C LYS A 42 -6.01 2.53 3.80
N ILE A 43 -5.46 3.23 2.80
CA ILE A 43 -4.70 2.61 1.72
C ILE A 43 -3.48 1.90 2.30
N GLY A 44 -3.11 0.76 1.69
CA GLY A 44 -2.00 -0.10 2.09
C GLY A 44 -2.41 -1.28 2.97
N GLY A 45 -3.66 -1.30 3.46
CA GLY A 45 -4.19 -2.39 4.28
C GLY A 45 -3.38 -2.65 5.54
N ASP A 46 -3.47 -3.86 6.08
CA ASP A 46 -2.82 -4.21 7.35
C ASP A 46 -1.30 -4.17 7.24
N CYS A 47 -0.74 -4.75 6.18
CA CYS A 47 0.68 -4.68 5.84
C CYS A 47 1.34 -3.34 6.22
N LEU A 48 0.78 -2.25 5.70
CA LEU A 48 1.30 -0.90 5.87
C LEU A 48 0.87 -0.27 7.19
N ASN A 49 -0.38 -0.47 7.61
CA ASN A 49 -0.97 0.35 8.67
C ASN A 49 -0.93 -0.31 10.06
N PHE A 50 -0.99 -1.63 10.13
CA PHE A 50 -1.19 -2.37 11.40
C PHE A 50 -0.35 -3.65 11.53
N GLY A 51 0.35 -4.03 10.47
CA GLY A 51 1.02 -5.32 10.34
C GLY A 51 2.52 -5.18 10.40
N PHE A 52 3.18 -5.78 9.41
CA PHE A 52 4.63 -5.95 9.44
C PHE A 52 5.41 -4.64 9.27
N VAL A 53 4.92 -3.65 8.52
CA VAL A 53 5.63 -2.37 8.36
C VAL A 53 5.81 -1.64 9.70
N PRO A 54 4.74 -1.32 10.46
CA PRO A 54 4.91 -0.66 11.76
C PRO A 54 5.66 -1.55 12.77
N SER A 55 5.43 -2.87 12.73
CA SER A 55 6.15 -3.81 13.60
C SER A 55 7.67 -3.79 13.36
N LYS A 56 8.09 -3.79 12.09
CA LYS A 56 9.52 -3.74 11.73
C LYS A 56 10.14 -2.37 11.96
N ALA A 57 9.37 -1.29 11.84
CA ALA A 57 9.83 0.05 12.20
C ALA A 57 10.21 0.10 13.70
N LEU A 58 9.34 -0.40 14.59
CA LEU A 58 9.63 -0.45 16.02
C LEU A 58 10.85 -1.33 16.34
N ILE A 59 10.94 -2.52 15.73
CA ILE A 59 12.10 -3.41 15.92
C ILE A 59 13.39 -2.70 15.48
N SER A 60 13.37 -2.00 14.35
CA SER A 60 14.52 -1.23 13.87
C SER A 60 14.93 -0.13 14.87
N SER A 61 13.97 0.64 15.38
CA SER A 61 14.22 1.68 16.39
C SER A 61 14.84 1.10 17.67
N THR A 62 14.39 -0.07 18.13
CA THR A 62 14.97 -0.71 19.32
C THR A 62 16.43 -1.14 19.12
N ARG A 63 16.81 -1.56 17.90
CA ARG A 63 18.21 -1.88 17.58
C ARG A 63 19.11 -0.65 17.66
N VAL A 64 18.63 0.50 17.16
CA VAL A 64 19.38 1.77 17.27
C VAL A 64 19.57 2.16 18.74
N LEU A 65 18.51 2.04 19.55
CA LEU A 65 18.60 2.33 20.98
C LEU A 65 19.58 1.40 21.71
N GLU A 66 19.60 0.12 21.36
CA GLU A 66 20.56 -0.84 21.90
C GLU A 66 22.00 -0.44 21.53
N THR A 67 22.25 -0.08 20.28
CA THR A 67 23.57 0.39 19.84
C THR A 67 24.04 1.60 20.64
N ILE A 68 23.15 2.58 20.88
CA ILE A 68 23.47 3.76 21.70
C ILE A 68 23.83 3.36 23.14
N ARG A 69 23.03 2.48 23.77
CA ARG A 69 23.28 2.02 25.15
C ARG A 69 24.59 1.25 25.29
N HIS A 70 25.01 0.53 24.24
CA HIS A 70 26.28 -0.19 24.24
C HIS A 70 27.48 0.71 23.98
N ALA A 71 27.30 1.88 23.34
CA ALA A 71 28.38 2.85 23.14
C ALA A 71 28.74 3.64 24.41
N GLU A 72 27.83 3.71 25.39
CA GLU A 72 28.05 4.34 26.69
C GLU A 72 28.70 3.42 27.74
N ARG A 73 28.97 2.16 27.39
CA ARG A 73 29.72 1.20 28.22
C ARG A 73 31.16 1.10 27.77
#